data_AF-A0A5N5CVB6-F1
#
_entry.id   AF-A0A5N5CVB6-F1
#
_cell.length_a   1.000
_cell.length_b   1.000
_cell.length_c   1.000
_cell.angle_alpha   90.00
_cell.angle_beta   90.00
_cell.angle_gamma   90.00
#
_symmetry.space_group_name_H-M   'P 1'
#
loop_
_entity.id
_entity.type
_entity.pdbx_description
1 polymer ?
#
loop_
_entity_poly.entity_id
_entity_poly.type
_entity_poly.pdbx_seq_one_letter_code
_entity_poly.pdbx_strand_id
1 'polypeptide(L)'
;MEIIGTVGAVVGLVGAIGSVSKALDGFIRTMRLADRDAYLTHTELTTLGHLLMHFDQLVSNHDSQGAQLNGQSGLQNPVLRQGKHLIRKMKRVLKEIGMFDKGDLQTGKQRWLSRFRWYIRKKEVLQLCVQFNQIKVSITAFVSMVGLESVRDELQKVRDEMKKMYREQLPGYEGRIARLREIRKQLERRV
;
A
#
# COMPACT_ATOMS: atom_id res chain seq x y z
N MET A 1 38.64 33.73 -38.80
CA MET A 1 38.18 33.13 -37.52
C MET A 1 36.69 32.74 -37.56
N GLU A 2 36.12 32.42 -38.73
CA GLU A 2 34.66 32.27 -38.92
C GLU A 2 34.17 30.81 -38.97
N ILE A 3 35.09 29.86 -39.20
CA ILE A 3 34.80 28.42 -39.36
C ILE A 3 34.37 27.77 -38.02
N ILE A 4 34.91 28.27 -36.90
CA ILE A 4 34.61 27.72 -35.56
C ILE A 4 33.16 28.04 -35.15
N GLY A 5 32.63 29.21 -35.54
CA GLY A 5 31.25 29.60 -35.26
C GLY A 5 30.23 28.81 -36.08
N THR A 6 30.55 28.48 -37.34
CA THR A 6 29.68 27.68 -38.22
C THR A 6 29.59 26.22 -37.78
N VAL A 7 30.71 25.60 -37.36
CA VAL A 7 30.70 24.23 -36.82
C VAL A 7 29.90 24.16 -35.51
N GLY A 8 30.06 25.14 -34.61
CA GLY A 8 29.27 25.22 -33.38
C GLY A 8 27.76 25.37 -33.64
N ALA A 9 27.38 26.20 -34.61
CA ALA A 9 25.98 26.37 -35.02
C ALA A 9 25.39 25.09 -35.62
N VAL A 10 26.13 24.36 -36.46
CA VAL A 10 25.70 23.08 -37.05
C VAL A 10 25.52 22.01 -35.98
N VAL A 11 26.46 21.88 -35.04
CA VAL A 11 26.34 20.93 -33.91
C VAL A 11 25.14 21.27 -33.02
N GLY A 12 24.91 22.56 -32.73
CA GLY A 12 23.73 23.02 -32.00
C GLY A 12 22.42 22.69 -32.72
N LEU A 13 22.38 22.87 -34.04
CA LEU A 13 21.21 22.57 -34.87
C LEU A 13 20.93 21.06 -34.91
N VAL A 14 21.96 20.23 -35.08
CA VAL A 14 21.85 18.75 -35.05
C VAL A 14 21.40 18.26 -33.67
N GLY A 15 21.93 18.85 -32.60
CA GLY A 15 21.49 18.57 -31.22
C GLY A 15 20.01 18.93 -30.99
N ALA A 16 19.55 20.06 -31.53
CA ALA A 16 18.16 20.49 -31.47
C ALA A 16 17.23 19.59 -32.32
N ILE A 17 17.65 19.19 -33.52
CA ILE A 17 16.87 18.27 -34.36
C ILE A 17 16.76 16.90 -33.69
N GLY A 18 17.86 16.40 -33.10
CA GLY A 18 17.87 15.14 -32.36
C GLY A 18 16.96 15.16 -31.13
N SER A 19 16.91 16.28 -30.39
CA SER A 19 16.03 16.42 -29.22
C SER A 19 14.56 16.53 -29.64
N VAL A 20 14.25 17.26 -30.71
CA VAL A 20 12.90 17.37 -31.28
C VAL A 20 12.41 16.01 -31.80
N SER A 21 13.26 15.25 -32.49
CA SER A 21 12.94 13.91 -32.98
C SER A 21 12.60 12.93 -31.84
N LYS A 22 13.41 12.93 -30.77
CA LYS A 22 13.13 12.14 -29.56
C LYS A 22 11.83 12.55 -28.88
N ALA A 23 11.55 13.85 -28.80
CA ALA A 23 10.31 14.35 -28.22
C ALA A 23 9.08 13.96 -29.05
N LEU A 24 9.19 14.01 -30.39
CA LEU A 24 8.16 13.56 -31.33
C LEU A 24 7.89 12.06 -31.22
N ASP A 25 8.94 11.23 -31.15
CA ASP A 25 8.78 9.78 -30.97
C ASP A 25 8.11 9.47 -29.62
N GLY A 26 8.53 10.15 -28.54
CA GLY A 26 7.91 10.05 -27.22
C GLY A 26 6.43 10.48 -27.23
N PHE A 27 6.11 11.55 -27.95
CA PHE A 27 4.73 12.02 -28.16
C PHE A 27 3.89 10.97 -28.90
N ILE A 28 4.35 10.50 -30.06
CA ILE A 28 3.65 9.51 -30.88
C ILE A 28 3.42 8.22 -30.09
N ARG A 29 4.45 7.73 -29.41
CA ARG A 29 4.36 6.53 -28.57
C ARG A 29 3.35 6.71 -27.45
N THR A 30 3.36 7.85 -26.77
CA THR A 30 2.40 8.13 -25.68
C THR A 30 0.97 8.23 -26.22
N MET A 31 0.76 8.90 -27.35
CA MET A 31 -0.55 9.01 -28.00
C MET A 31 -1.10 7.64 -28.43
N ARG A 32 -0.25 6.74 -28.94
CA ARG A 32 -0.62 5.37 -29.32
C ARG A 32 -1.05 4.53 -28.12
N LEU A 33 -0.40 4.71 -26.98
CA LEU A 33 -0.65 3.94 -25.75
C LEU A 33 -1.71 4.56 -24.83
N ALA A 34 -2.17 5.77 -25.14
CA ALA A 34 -3.02 6.55 -24.25
C ALA A 34 -4.30 5.81 -23.82
N ASP A 35 -4.99 5.13 -24.74
CA ASP A 35 -6.23 4.39 -24.40
C ASP A 35 -5.93 3.26 -23.39
N ARG A 36 -4.83 2.52 -23.60
CA ARG A 36 -4.39 1.43 -22.71
C ARG A 36 -3.96 1.97 -21.35
N ASP A 37 -3.14 3.01 -21.34
CA ASP A 37 -2.62 3.60 -20.10
C ASP A 37 -3.76 4.20 -19.27
N ALA A 38 -4.71 4.88 -19.92
CA ALA A 38 -5.89 5.44 -19.27
C ALA A 38 -6.79 4.33 -18.68
N TYR A 39 -6.97 3.23 -19.41
CA TYR A 39 -7.74 2.08 -18.92
C TYR A 39 -7.10 1.45 -17.68
N LEU A 40 -5.77 1.25 -17.71
CA LEU A 40 -5.02 0.74 -16.55
C LEU A 40 -5.15 1.68 -15.35
N THR A 41 -5.06 2.98 -15.59
CA THR A 41 -5.22 4.01 -14.54
C THR A 41 -6.63 3.99 -13.94
N HIS A 42 -7.66 3.86 -14.77
CA HIS A 42 -9.04 3.74 -14.30
C HIS A 42 -9.25 2.46 -13.47
N THR A 43 -8.63 1.35 -13.89
CA THR A 43 -8.66 0.08 -13.15
C THR A 43 -7.97 0.24 -11.79
N GLU A 44 -6.76 0.82 -11.75
CA GLU A 44 -6.03 1.10 -10.51
C GLU A 44 -6.83 1.98 -9.54
N LEU A 45 -7.48 3.03 -10.07
CA LEU A 45 -8.34 3.92 -9.31
C LEU A 45 -9.52 3.15 -8.67
N THR A 46 -10.12 2.23 -9.41
CA THR A 46 -11.22 1.39 -8.94
C THR A 46 -10.74 0.45 -7.84
N THR A 47 -9.62 -0.23 -8.07
CA THR A 47 -8.99 -1.13 -7.08
C THR A 47 -8.65 -0.40 -5.78
N LEU A 48 -8.07 0.81 -5.86
CA LEU A 48 -7.79 1.62 -4.67
C LEU A 48 -9.07 2.01 -3.93
N GLY A 49 -10.15 2.33 -4.66
CA GLY A 49 -11.46 2.59 -4.07
C GLY A 49 -11.98 1.42 -3.24
N HIS A 50 -11.92 0.20 -3.79
CA HIS A 50 -12.29 -1.01 -3.07
C HIS A 50 -11.39 -1.26 -1.86
N LEU A 51 -10.08 -1.09 -2.01
CA LEU A 51 -9.13 -1.27 -0.91
C LEU A 51 -9.43 -0.32 0.27
N LEU A 52 -9.70 0.96 -0.01
CA LEU A 52 -10.05 1.92 1.04
C LEU A 52 -11.38 1.58 1.72
N MET A 53 -12.36 1.08 0.95
CA MET A 53 -13.64 0.64 1.51
C MET A 53 -13.45 -0.56 2.44
N HIS A 54 -12.69 -1.58 2.03
CA HIS A 54 -12.39 -2.73 2.87
C HIS A 54 -11.56 -2.36 4.09
N PHE A 55 -10.61 -1.45 3.94
CA PHE A 55 -9.84 -0.91 5.06
C PHE A 55 -10.74 -0.21 6.08
N ASP A 56 -11.68 0.63 5.62
CA ASP A 56 -12.65 1.31 6.48
C ASP A 56 -13.53 0.31 7.25
N GLN A 57 -14.01 -0.74 6.58
CA GLN A 57 -14.79 -1.83 7.18
C GLN A 57 -13.98 -2.61 8.23
N LEU A 58 -12.74 -2.98 7.90
CA LEU A 58 -11.88 -3.75 8.80
C LEU A 58 -11.64 -3.01 10.12
N VAL A 59 -11.41 -1.69 10.05
CA VAL A 59 -11.13 -0.88 11.24
C VAL A 59 -12.41 -0.49 11.99
N SER A 60 -13.53 -0.31 11.29
CA SER A 60 -14.81 0.08 11.91
C SER A 60 -15.58 -1.09 12.52
N ASN A 61 -15.22 -2.34 12.21
CA ASN A 61 -15.80 -3.49 12.90
C ASN A 61 -15.48 -3.42 14.40
N HIS A 62 -16.43 -3.76 15.27
CA HIS A 62 -16.28 -3.69 16.73
C HIS A 62 -15.86 -5.01 17.38
N ASP A 63 -15.52 -6.02 16.57
CA ASP A 63 -14.98 -7.28 17.06
C ASP A 63 -13.62 -7.07 17.74
N SER A 64 -13.12 -8.04 18.51
CA SER A 64 -11.90 -7.90 19.33
C SER A 64 -10.67 -7.38 18.57
N GLN A 65 -10.51 -7.74 17.29
CA GLN A 65 -9.48 -7.19 16.40
C GLN A 65 -9.78 -5.73 15.99
N GLY A 66 -11.02 -5.42 15.69
CA GLY A 66 -11.49 -4.07 15.35
C GLY A 66 -11.45 -3.07 16.52
N ALA A 67 -11.60 -3.55 17.75
CA ALA A 67 -11.40 -2.75 18.97
C ALA A 67 -9.91 -2.42 19.22
N GLN A 68 -8.99 -3.37 18.97
CA GLN A 68 -7.53 -3.10 18.97
C GLN A 68 -7.14 -2.10 17.87
N LEU A 69 -7.71 -2.27 16.68
CA LEU A 69 -7.55 -1.40 15.52
C LEU A 69 -8.02 0.05 15.77
N ASN A 70 -9.16 0.23 16.46
CA ASN A 70 -9.65 1.55 16.87
C ASN A 70 -8.72 2.25 17.87
N GLY A 71 -7.98 1.50 18.68
CA GLY A 71 -6.91 2.03 19.55
C GLY A 71 -5.78 2.70 18.77
N GLN A 72 -5.55 2.30 17.51
CA GLN A 72 -4.59 2.91 16.58
C GLN A 72 -5.23 3.93 15.60
N SER A 73 -6.40 4.47 15.94
CA SER A 73 -7.19 5.44 15.15
C SER A 73 -6.42 6.67 14.63
N GLY A 74 -5.27 7.00 15.24
CA GLY A 74 -4.37 8.06 14.79
C GLY A 74 -3.86 7.88 13.36
N LEU A 75 -3.71 6.64 12.87
CA LEU A 75 -3.22 6.33 11.51
C LEU A 75 -4.34 6.06 10.49
N GLN A 76 -5.51 5.61 10.95
CA GLN A 76 -6.66 5.31 10.09
C GLN A 76 -7.18 6.55 9.36
N ASN A 77 -7.46 7.62 10.12
CA ASN A 77 -8.07 8.84 9.59
C ASN A 77 -7.20 9.55 8.53
N PRO A 78 -5.87 9.68 8.71
CA PRO A 78 -4.98 10.21 7.68
C PRO A 78 -5.00 9.39 6.39
N VAL A 79 -4.89 8.06 6.48
CA VAL A 79 -4.85 7.17 5.30
C VAL A 79 -6.16 7.23 4.52
N LEU A 80 -7.31 7.16 5.20
CA LEU A 80 -8.62 7.27 4.56
C LEU A 80 -8.84 8.66 3.94
N ARG A 81 -8.49 9.73 4.64
CA ARG A 81 -8.67 11.10 4.16
C ARG A 81 -7.79 11.36 2.93
N GLN A 82 -6.53 10.97 3.00
CA GLN A 82 -5.57 11.13 1.90
C GLN A 82 -5.99 10.25 0.72
N GLY A 83 -6.35 8.98 0.94
CA GLY A 83 -6.85 8.09 -0.10
C GLY A 83 -8.09 8.64 -0.81
N LYS A 84 -9.11 9.08 -0.06
CA LYS A 84 -10.34 9.69 -0.62
C LYS A 84 -10.03 10.98 -1.40
N HIS A 85 -9.08 11.79 -0.93
CA HIS A 85 -8.64 12.99 -1.64
C HIS A 85 -7.95 12.65 -2.98
N LEU A 86 -7.03 11.68 -2.97
CA LEU A 86 -6.30 11.26 -4.17
C LEU A 86 -7.23 10.66 -5.22
N ILE A 87 -8.20 9.83 -4.82
CA ILE A 87 -9.23 9.29 -5.71
C ILE A 87 -10.01 10.43 -6.38
N ARG A 88 -10.46 11.43 -5.60
CA ARG A 88 -11.18 12.60 -6.15
C ARG A 88 -10.33 13.37 -7.14
N LYS A 89 -9.03 13.56 -6.84
CA LYS A 89 -8.10 14.25 -7.73
C LYS A 89 -7.90 13.48 -9.04
N MET A 90 -7.65 12.16 -8.98
CA MET A 90 -7.50 11.33 -10.18
C MET A 90 -8.79 11.30 -11.02
N LYS A 91 -9.97 11.16 -10.39
CA LYS A 91 -11.26 11.23 -11.10
C LYS A 91 -11.44 12.54 -11.86
N ARG A 92 -11.05 13.66 -11.24
CA ARG A 92 -11.11 14.98 -11.89
C ARG A 92 -10.19 15.03 -13.11
N VAL A 93 -8.94 14.60 -12.98
CA VAL A 93 -7.97 14.57 -14.08
C VAL A 93 -8.48 13.69 -15.23
N LEU A 94 -8.97 12.47 -14.94
CA LEU A 94 -9.52 11.58 -15.96
C LEU A 94 -10.76 12.16 -16.65
N LYS A 95 -11.60 12.89 -15.90
CA LYS A 95 -12.76 13.60 -16.47
C LYS A 95 -12.32 14.74 -17.41
N GLU A 96 -11.31 15.53 -17.03
CA GLU A 96 -10.76 16.60 -17.89
C GLU A 96 -10.15 16.04 -19.20
N ILE A 97 -9.52 14.87 -19.12
CA ILE A 97 -8.98 14.15 -20.29
C ILE A 97 -10.13 13.70 -21.21
N GLY A 98 -11.27 13.30 -20.64
CA GLY A 98 -12.48 12.97 -21.38
C GLY A 98 -12.41 11.64 -22.13
N MET A 99 -11.52 10.72 -21.75
CA MET A 99 -11.39 9.41 -22.43
C MET A 99 -12.53 8.42 -22.14
N PHE A 100 -13.31 8.66 -21.07
CA PHE A 100 -14.35 7.74 -20.59
C PHE A 100 -15.74 8.38 -20.51
N ASP A 101 -16.00 9.46 -21.25
CA ASP A 101 -17.33 10.07 -21.28
C ASP A 101 -18.31 9.10 -21.94
N LYS A 102 -19.15 8.47 -21.11
CA LYS A 102 -20.06 7.36 -21.45
C LYS A 102 -21.26 7.74 -22.32
N GLY A 103 -21.37 9.00 -22.74
CA GLY A 103 -22.56 9.54 -23.40
C GLY A 103 -22.55 9.44 -24.91
N ASP A 104 -21.39 9.62 -25.56
CA ASP A 104 -21.31 9.79 -27.01
C ASP A 104 -20.21 8.92 -27.63
N LEU A 105 -20.52 8.33 -28.79
CA LEU A 105 -19.52 7.76 -29.68
C LEU A 105 -18.52 8.87 -30.05
N GLN A 106 -17.33 8.82 -29.45
CA GLN A 106 -16.31 9.83 -29.71
C GLN A 106 -15.94 9.84 -31.20
N THR A 107 -16.12 10.99 -31.82
CA THR A 107 -15.59 11.24 -33.17
C THR A 107 -14.07 11.08 -33.17
N GLY A 108 -13.47 10.79 -34.33
CA GLY A 108 -12.01 10.65 -34.46
C GLY A 108 -11.24 11.88 -33.94
N LYS A 109 -11.81 13.08 -34.10
CA LYS A 109 -11.25 14.34 -33.58
C LYS A 109 -11.30 14.42 -32.05
N GLN A 110 -12.42 14.03 -31.44
CA GLN A 110 -12.55 13.98 -29.97
C GLN A 110 -11.58 12.96 -29.36
N ARG A 111 -11.45 11.79 -30.00
CA ARG A 111 -10.50 10.75 -29.57
C ARG A 111 -9.05 11.20 -29.70
N TRP A 112 -8.71 11.94 -30.76
CA TRP A 112 -7.38 12.52 -30.88
C TRP A 112 -7.11 13.57 -29.81
N LEU A 113 -8.08 14.46 -29.54
CA LEU A 113 -7.97 15.48 -28.49
C LEU A 113 -7.84 14.87 -27.10
N SER A 114 -8.56 13.80 -26.79
CA SER A 114 -8.46 13.12 -25.49
C SER A 114 -7.10 12.44 -25.31
N ARG A 115 -6.55 11.82 -26.36
CA ARG A 115 -5.17 11.31 -26.37
C ARG A 115 -4.14 12.42 -26.18
N PHE A 116 -4.36 13.57 -26.80
CA PHE A 116 -3.47 14.72 -26.65
C PHE A 116 -3.49 15.27 -25.23
N ARG A 117 -4.68 15.41 -24.63
CA ARG A 117 -4.84 15.76 -23.21
C ARG A 117 -4.19 14.73 -22.30
N TRP A 118 -4.29 13.44 -22.64
CA TRP A 118 -3.57 12.38 -21.93
C TRP A 118 -2.07 12.60 -21.96
N TYR A 119 -1.47 12.87 -23.13
CA TYR A 119 -0.04 13.16 -23.24
C TYR A 119 0.39 14.31 -22.31
N ILE A 120 -0.35 15.41 -22.32
CA ILE A 120 -0.06 16.58 -21.47
C ILE A 120 -0.16 16.23 -19.98
N ARG A 121 -1.20 15.50 -19.58
CA ARG A 121 -1.49 15.18 -18.17
C ARG A 121 -0.83 13.90 -17.67
N LYS A 122 -0.16 13.11 -18.52
CA LYS A 122 0.42 11.80 -18.17
C LYS A 122 1.36 11.89 -16.98
N LYS A 123 2.19 12.94 -16.91
CA LYS A 123 3.10 13.16 -15.78
C LYS A 123 2.34 13.34 -14.46
N GLU A 124 1.26 14.13 -14.46
CA GLU A 124 0.42 14.34 -13.29
C GLU A 124 -0.27 13.03 -12.86
N VAL A 125 -0.79 12.26 -13.83
CA VAL A 125 -1.40 10.95 -13.57
C VAL A 125 -0.40 9.99 -12.94
N LEU A 126 0.83 9.89 -13.47
CA LEU A 126 1.87 9.02 -12.93
C LEU A 126 2.25 9.41 -11.49
N GLN A 127 2.32 10.71 -11.19
CA GLN A 127 2.57 11.17 -9.82
C GLN A 127 1.44 10.75 -8.86
N LEU A 128 0.19 10.81 -9.29
CA LEU A 128 -0.94 10.32 -8.51
C LEU A 128 -0.90 8.80 -8.31
N CYS A 129 -0.51 8.02 -9.33
CA CYS A 129 -0.30 6.58 -9.20
C CYS A 129 0.79 6.23 -8.17
N VAL A 130 1.88 7.00 -8.13
CA VAL A 130 2.91 6.83 -7.08
C VAL A 130 2.30 7.06 -5.69
N GLN A 131 1.48 8.10 -5.52
CA GLN A 131 0.79 8.37 -4.25
C GLN A 131 -0.24 7.29 -3.91
N PHE A 132 -0.91 6.70 -4.89
CA PHE A 132 -1.78 5.54 -4.68
C PHE A 132 -0.99 4.36 -4.11
N ASN A 133 0.20 4.08 -4.65
CA ASN A 133 1.05 2.99 -4.15
C ASN A 133 1.53 3.24 -2.72
N GLN A 134 1.81 4.49 -2.35
CA GLN A 134 2.11 4.84 -0.96
C GLN A 134 0.94 4.50 -0.03
N ILE A 135 -0.29 4.85 -0.40
CA ILE A 135 -1.49 4.48 0.37
C ILE A 135 -1.66 2.97 0.47
N LYS A 136 -1.50 2.23 -0.62
CA LYS A 136 -1.57 0.76 -0.62
C LYS A 136 -0.55 0.18 0.37
N VAL A 137 0.70 0.66 0.34
CA VAL A 137 1.76 0.22 1.27
C VAL A 137 1.41 0.57 2.71
N SER A 138 0.88 1.75 2.99
CA SER A 138 0.45 2.14 4.34
C SER A 138 -0.66 1.24 4.87
N ILE A 139 -1.65 0.91 4.04
CA ILE A 139 -2.72 -0.03 4.40
C ILE A 139 -2.15 -1.41 4.71
N THR A 140 -1.27 -1.94 3.84
CA THR A 140 -0.62 -3.24 4.06
C THR A 140 0.18 -3.24 5.36
N ALA A 141 1.01 -2.21 5.59
CA ALA A 141 1.81 -2.10 6.80
C ALA A 141 0.93 -2.07 8.06
N PHE A 142 -0.17 -1.32 8.03
CA PHE A 142 -1.12 -1.27 9.13
C PHE A 142 -1.76 -2.63 9.41
N VAL A 143 -2.27 -3.32 8.38
CA VAL A 143 -2.83 -4.67 8.54
C VAL A 143 -1.79 -5.65 9.10
N SER A 144 -0.54 -5.58 8.62
CA SER A 144 0.55 -6.42 9.13
C SER A 144 0.90 -6.12 10.58
N MET A 145 0.97 -4.84 10.98
CA MET A 145 1.23 -4.45 12.38
C MET A 145 0.17 -5.03 13.31
N VAL A 146 -1.10 -4.92 12.93
CA VAL A 146 -2.22 -5.42 13.74
C VAL A 146 -2.20 -6.94 13.84
N GLY A 147 -1.92 -7.63 12.73
CA GLY A 147 -1.74 -9.09 12.74
C GLY A 147 -0.61 -9.52 13.67
N LEU A 148 0.50 -8.80 13.69
CA LEU A 148 1.64 -9.07 14.59
C LEU A 148 1.29 -8.81 16.07
N GLU A 149 0.54 -7.75 16.36
CA GLU A 149 0.05 -7.48 17.73
C GLU A 149 -0.87 -8.60 18.24
N SER A 150 -1.79 -9.09 17.39
CA SER A 150 -2.65 -10.23 17.74
C SER A 150 -1.84 -11.49 18.08
N VAL A 151 -0.82 -11.82 17.26
CA VAL A 151 0.06 -12.97 17.50
C VAL A 151 0.86 -12.80 18.80
N ARG A 152 1.35 -11.58 19.07
CA ARG A 152 2.06 -11.27 20.30
C ARG A 152 1.17 -11.51 21.53
N ASP A 153 -0.08 -11.08 21.48
CA ASP A 153 -1.03 -11.24 22.58
C ASP A 153 -1.38 -12.71 22.84
N GLU A 154 -1.54 -13.51 21.78
CA GLU A 154 -1.74 -14.97 21.90
C GLU A 154 -0.53 -15.66 22.52
N LEU A 155 0.68 -15.34 22.07
CA LEU A 155 1.92 -15.87 22.65
C LEU A 155 2.06 -15.50 24.13
N GLN A 156 1.64 -14.28 24.50
CA GLN A 156 1.65 -13.84 25.88
C GLN A 156 0.66 -14.64 26.74
N LYS A 157 -0.56 -14.89 26.23
CA LYS A 157 -1.55 -15.75 26.91
C LYS A 157 -1.03 -17.16 27.14
N VAL A 158 -0.46 -17.80 26.11
CA VAL A 158 0.12 -19.15 26.23
C VAL A 158 1.25 -19.19 27.26
N ARG A 159 2.11 -18.17 27.26
CA ARG A 159 3.17 -18.03 28.26
C ARG A 159 2.62 -17.93 29.68
N ASP A 160 1.57 -17.16 29.89
CA ASP A 160 0.96 -16.95 31.20
C ASP A 160 0.23 -18.22 31.68
N GLU A 161 -0.42 -18.96 30.78
CA GLU A 161 -0.99 -20.28 31.07
C GLU A 161 0.09 -21.31 31.44
N MET A 162 1.20 -21.37 30.70
CA MET A 162 2.33 -22.23 31.07
C MET A 162 2.86 -21.89 32.46
N LYS A 163 3.08 -20.60 32.77
CA LYS A 163 3.52 -20.16 34.11
C LYS A 163 2.53 -20.58 35.19
N LYS A 164 1.23 -20.49 34.93
CA LYS A 164 0.19 -20.93 35.86
C LYS A 164 0.27 -22.44 36.11
N MET A 165 0.35 -23.26 35.06
CA MET A 165 0.51 -24.72 35.20
C MET A 165 1.77 -25.08 35.99
N TYR A 166 2.91 -24.43 35.72
CA TYR A 166 4.12 -24.66 36.50
C TYR A 166 3.94 -24.34 37.99
N ARG A 167 3.30 -23.20 38.32
CA ARG A 167 3.01 -22.84 39.73
C ARG A 167 2.05 -23.81 40.40
N GLU A 168 1.09 -24.38 39.69
CA GLU A 168 0.13 -25.33 40.24
C GLU A 168 0.73 -26.74 40.44
N GLN A 169 1.71 -27.13 39.62
CA GLN A 169 2.38 -28.42 39.74
C GLN A 169 3.50 -28.44 40.81
N LEU A 170 4.21 -27.32 41.00
CA LEU A 170 5.31 -27.17 41.96
C LEU A 170 4.99 -27.66 43.40
N PRO A 171 3.86 -27.29 44.03
CA PRO A 171 3.49 -27.74 45.38
C PRO A 171 3.28 -29.25 45.47
N GLY A 172 2.77 -29.88 44.41
CA GLY A 172 2.54 -31.32 44.35
C GLY A 172 3.85 -32.13 44.29
N TYR A 173 4.87 -31.59 43.64
CA TYR A 173 6.21 -32.20 43.59
C TYR A 173 6.98 -32.01 44.90
N GLU A 174 6.95 -30.82 45.50
CA GLU A 174 7.60 -30.58 46.80
C GLU A 174 6.99 -31.45 47.92
N GLY A 175 5.66 -31.57 47.95
CA GLY A 175 4.96 -32.44 48.89
C GLY A 175 5.26 -33.94 48.69
N ARG A 176 5.50 -34.39 47.45
CA ARG A 176 5.95 -35.76 47.16
C ARG A 176 7.41 -35.98 47.54
N ILE A 177 8.30 -35.03 47.26
CA ILE A 177 9.72 -35.10 47.61
C ILE A 177 9.90 -35.11 49.13
N ALA A 178 9.13 -34.29 49.87
CA ALA A 178 9.14 -34.29 51.32
C ALA A 178 8.70 -35.63 51.91
N ARG A 179 7.62 -36.23 51.39
CA ARG A 179 7.16 -37.58 51.81
C ARG A 179 8.20 -38.66 51.53
N LEU A 180 8.84 -38.63 50.36
CA LEU A 180 9.88 -39.60 50.01
C LEU A 180 11.12 -39.46 50.91
N ARG A 181 11.50 -38.25 51.31
CA ARG A 181 12.58 -38.01 52.29
C ARG A 181 12.21 -38.53 53.68
N GLU A 182 10.96 -38.36 54.10
CA GLU A 182 10.50 -38.86 55.40
C GLU A 182 10.46 -40.40 55.45
N ILE A 183 9.95 -41.05 54.38
CA ILE A 183 9.99 -42.50 54.24
C ILE A 183 11.43 -43.03 54.28
N ARG A 184 12.36 -42.35 53.60
CA ARG A 184 13.78 -42.72 53.63
C ARG A 184 14.37 -42.62 55.04
N LYS A 185 14.11 -41.54 55.79
CA LYS A 185 14.56 -41.38 57.18
C LYS A 185 13.99 -42.48 58.10
N GLN A 186 12.75 -42.89 57.89
CA GLN A 186 12.14 -43.95 58.68
C GLN A 186 12.75 -45.33 58.39
N LEU A 187 13.12 -45.59 57.13
CA LEU A 187 13.84 -46.81 56.74
C LEU A 187 15.26 -46.84 57.33
N GLU A 188 15.98 -45.72 57.30
CA GLU A 188 17.34 -45.59 57.86
C GLU A 188 17.37 -45.74 59.40
N ARG A 189 16.25 -45.51 60.11
CA ARG A 189 16.14 -45.74 61.57
C ARG A 189 15.77 -47.17 61.97
N ARG A 190 15.37 -48.00 61.00
CA ARG A 190 14.96 -49.40 61.24
C ARG A 190 16.05 -50.42 60.92
N VAL A 191 17.18 -49.95 60.40
CA VAL A 191 18.43 -50.71 60.18
C VAL A 191 19.39 -50.33 61.31
#